data_AF-A0A931WVM5-F1
#
_entry.id   AF-A0A931WVM5-F1
#
_cell.length_a   1.000
_cell.length_b   1.000
_cell.length_c   1.000
_cell.angle_alpha   90.00
_cell.angle_beta   90.00
_cell.angle_gamma   90.00
#
_symmetry.space_group_name_H-M   'P 1'
#
loop_
_entity.id
_entity.type
_entity.pdbx_description
1 polymer ?
#
loop_
_entity_poly.entity_id
_entity_poly.type
_entity_poly.pdbx_seq_one_letter_code
_entity_poly.pdbx_strand_id
1 'polypeptide(L)'
;MREAAMSFITDEKFLIPFLATTGASLTIILLQFLGRYIGNRRKKLYAVAYIADISFRSLFSDLLLKKRTILPHINATKRIISGDLKLLNTMFLGDEFDVLTDAPFDFGFLSEEYKVLLGNDDIDLVQAYEFIVYTNKNGMTQRAFNEFVKSNLKSQYFFNQKTPEAQQDILNTYWDYLDKLKHEGDRNICFVIDAFVPHVKEYIKGKQFLFFSKKSIEKSLLAIEKSVSDFRDALPEKKTPNDIASGGIQRALKKKET
;
A
#
# COMPACT_ATOMS: atom_id res chain seq x y z
N MET A 1 -20.64 53.97 -46.41
CA MET A 1 -20.85 52.92 -45.38
C MET A 1 -19.56 52.37 -44.79
N ARG A 2 -18.51 52.04 -45.57
CA ARG A 2 -17.20 51.59 -45.02
C ARG A 2 -16.46 52.65 -44.17
N GLU A 3 -16.48 53.92 -44.57
CA GLU A 3 -15.80 54.99 -43.82
C GLU A 3 -16.46 55.29 -42.47
N ALA A 4 -17.80 55.29 -42.41
CA ALA A 4 -18.54 55.49 -41.16
C ALA A 4 -18.33 54.34 -40.15
N ALA A 5 -18.12 53.10 -40.64
CA ALA A 5 -17.79 51.97 -39.78
C ALA A 5 -16.35 52.07 -39.24
N MET A 6 -15.39 52.51 -40.07
CA MET A 6 -14.00 52.74 -39.66
C MET A 6 -13.87 53.89 -38.65
N SER A 7 -14.62 54.99 -38.83
CA SER A 7 -14.60 56.13 -37.90
C SER A 7 -15.22 55.78 -36.54
N PHE A 8 -16.21 54.89 -36.51
CA PHE A 8 -16.82 54.42 -35.27
C PHE A 8 -15.88 53.47 -34.48
N ILE A 9 -15.17 52.59 -35.17
CA ILE A 9 -14.22 51.64 -34.54
C ILE A 9 -12.99 52.38 -33.97
N THR A 10 -12.64 53.54 -34.52
CA THR A 10 -11.49 54.36 -34.09
C THR A 10 -11.85 55.49 -33.13
N ASP A 11 -13.14 55.69 -32.82
CA ASP A 11 -13.58 56.69 -31.84
C ASP A 11 -13.07 56.32 -30.45
N GLU A 12 -12.24 57.18 -29.85
CA GLU A 12 -11.65 56.98 -28.52
C GLU A 12 -12.72 56.73 -27.44
N LYS A 13 -13.91 57.33 -27.58
CA LYS A 13 -15.03 57.13 -26.65
C LYS A 13 -15.61 55.72 -26.71
N PHE A 14 -15.37 54.98 -27.78
CA PHE A 14 -15.77 53.59 -27.94
C PHE A 14 -14.58 52.62 -27.76
N LEU A 15 -13.43 52.93 -28.39
CA LEU A 15 -12.23 52.09 -28.38
C LEU A 15 -11.62 51.93 -26.98
N ILE A 16 -11.53 53.01 -26.20
CA ILE A 16 -10.92 52.96 -24.85
C ILE A 16 -11.78 52.11 -23.90
N PRO A 17 -13.11 52.31 -23.78
CA PRO A 17 -13.96 51.41 -22.99
C PRO A 17 -13.96 49.98 -23.51
N PHE A 18 -13.95 49.77 -24.83
CA PHE A 18 -13.90 48.43 -25.43
C PHE A 18 -12.62 47.70 -25.03
N LEU A 19 -11.44 48.30 -25.24
CA LEU A 19 -10.15 47.74 -24.85
C LEU A 19 -10.07 47.49 -23.34
N ALA A 20 -10.60 48.40 -22.52
CA ALA A 20 -10.66 48.23 -21.06
C ALA A 20 -11.53 47.03 -20.68
N THR A 21 -12.68 46.85 -21.32
CA THR A 21 -13.61 45.74 -21.04
C THR A 21 -13.04 44.40 -21.52
N THR A 22 -12.41 44.36 -22.69
CA THR A 22 -11.72 43.17 -23.21
C THR A 22 -10.51 42.81 -22.34
N GLY A 23 -9.71 43.79 -21.93
CA GLY A 23 -8.58 43.61 -21.02
C GLY A 23 -9.00 43.11 -19.64
N ALA A 24 -10.07 43.67 -19.07
CA ALA A 24 -10.65 43.21 -17.81
C ALA A 24 -11.18 41.77 -17.93
N SER A 25 -11.89 41.45 -19.03
CA SER A 25 -12.41 40.10 -19.28
C SER A 25 -11.28 39.07 -19.40
N LEU A 26 -10.22 39.38 -20.15
CA LEU A 26 -9.04 38.54 -20.28
C LEU A 26 -8.34 38.33 -18.92
N THR A 27 -8.25 39.39 -18.12
CA THR A 27 -7.67 39.33 -16.77
C THR A 27 -8.47 38.39 -15.87
N ILE A 28 -9.80 38.50 -15.88
CA ILE A 28 -10.68 37.60 -15.11
C ILE A 28 -10.52 36.15 -15.56
N ILE A 29 -10.49 35.89 -16.87
CA ILE A 29 -10.28 34.54 -17.42
C ILE A 29 -8.94 33.98 -16.95
N LEU A 30 -7.88 34.79 -17.00
CA LEU A 30 -6.53 34.38 -16.60
C LEU A 30 -6.44 34.10 -15.10
N LEU A 31 -7.07 34.93 -14.25
CA LEU A 31 -7.18 34.70 -12.81
C LEU A 31 -7.95 33.41 -12.49
N GLN A 32 -9.08 33.17 -13.17
CA GLN A 32 -9.85 31.93 -13.00
C GLN A 32 -9.06 30.70 -13.44
N PHE A 33 -8.35 30.80 -14.57
CA PHE A 33 -7.49 29.73 -15.08
C PHE A 33 -6.36 29.41 -14.08
N LEU A 34 -5.66 30.43 -13.58
CA LEU A 34 -4.61 30.26 -12.56
C LEU A 34 -5.17 29.68 -11.26
N GLY A 35 -6.33 30.17 -10.80
CA GLY A 35 -7.00 29.65 -9.61
C GLY A 35 -7.33 28.16 -9.73
N ARG A 36 -7.90 27.74 -10.87
CA ARG A 36 -8.17 26.32 -11.17
C ARG A 36 -6.88 25.51 -11.27
N TYR A 37 -5.87 26.03 -11.95
CA TYR A 37 -4.57 25.36 -12.09
C TYR A 37 -3.94 25.10 -10.71
N ILE A 38 -3.86 26.12 -9.86
CA ILE A 38 -3.32 26.01 -8.50
C ILE A 38 -4.15 25.03 -7.66
N GLY A 39 -5.48 25.14 -7.71
CA GLY A 39 -6.39 24.26 -6.99
C GLY A 39 -6.20 22.79 -7.36
N ASN A 40 -6.15 22.49 -8.66
CA ASN A 40 -5.98 21.13 -9.17
C ASN A 40 -4.63 20.53 -8.77
N ARG A 41 -3.53 21.30 -8.84
CA ARG A 41 -2.20 20.81 -8.44
C ARG A 41 -2.11 20.55 -6.93
N ARG A 42 -2.72 21.40 -6.11
CA ARG A 42 -2.81 21.17 -4.66
C ARG A 42 -3.61 19.91 -4.34
N LYS A 43 -4.75 19.69 -5.00
CA LYS A 43 -5.56 18.47 -4.83
C LYS A 43 -4.77 17.21 -5.19
N LYS A 44 -4.05 17.22 -6.32
CA LYS A 44 -3.18 16.11 -6.73
C LYS A 44 -2.09 15.80 -5.71
N LEU A 45 -1.38 16.82 -5.23
CA LEU A 45 -0.34 16.64 -4.21
C LEU A 45 -0.91 16.17 -2.88
N TYR A 46 -2.10 16.64 -2.50
CA TYR A 46 -2.82 16.12 -1.33
C TYR A 46 -3.15 14.64 -1.49
N ALA A 47 -3.67 14.23 -2.64
CA ALA A 47 -3.97 12.83 -2.94
C ALA A 47 -2.72 11.95 -2.80
N VAL A 48 -1.61 12.35 -3.43
CA VAL A 48 -0.34 11.60 -3.34
C VAL A 48 0.20 11.58 -1.92
N ALA A 49 0.09 12.68 -1.16
CA ALA A 49 0.50 12.72 0.24
C ALA A 49 -0.31 11.74 1.10
N TYR A 50 -1.62 11.67 0.86
CA TYR A 50 -2.51 10.75 1.54
C TYR A 50 -2.17 9.29 1.22
N ILE A 51 -1.97 8.97 -0.06
CA ILE A 51 -1.58 7.61 -0.49
C ILE A 51 -0.22 7.23 0.11
N ALA A 52 0.75 8.15 0.14
CA ALA A 52 2.06 7.90 0.74
C ALA A 52 1.98 7.66 2.26
N ASP A 53 1.12 8.37 2.99
CA ASP A 53 0.88 8.13 4.42
C ASP A 53 0.24 6.76 4.68
N ILE A 54 -0.78 6.38 3.89
CA ILE A 54 -1.40 5.05 3.99
C ILE A 54 -0.37 3.96 3.70
N SER A 55 0.43 4.13 2.65
CA SER A 55 1.47 3.19 2.25
C SER A 55 2.50 3.00 3.36
N PHE A 56 2.90 4.09 4.02
CA PHE A 56 3.76 4.05 5.20
C PHE A 56 3.14 3.23 6.34
N ARG A 57 1.89 3.53 6.73
CA ARG A 57 1.22 2.84 7.84
C ARG A 57 1.03 1.35 7.55
N SER A 58 0.61 1.03 6.33
CA SER A 58 0.49 -0.34 5.82
C SER A 58 1.82 -1.08 5.93
N LEU A 59 2.88 -0.52 5.35
CA LEU A 59 4.21 -1.13 5.37
C LEU A 59 4.72 -1.33 6.81
N PHE A 60 4.58 -0.31 7.66
CA PHE A 60 5.03 -0.38 9.04
C PHE A 60 4.30 -1.48 9.82
N SER A 61 2.98 -1.61 9.62
CA SER A 61 2.18 -2.68 10.21
C SER A 61 2.68 -4.06 9.79
N ASP A 62 2.89 -4.27 8.48
CA ASP A 62 3.36 -5.56 7.97
C ASP A 62 4.74 -5.92 8.49
N LEU A 63 5.67 -4.96 8.52
CA LEU A 63 7.02 -5.16 9.06
C LEU A 63 6.97 -5.49 10.56
N LEU A 64 6.12 -4.80 11.32
CA LEU A 64 5.97 -5.03 12.75
C LEU A 64 5.39 -6.42 13.03
N LEU A 65 4.27 -6.78 12.39
CA LEU A 65 3.63 -8.09 12.52
C LEU A 65 4.58 -9.20 12.09
N LYS A 66 5.28 -9.03 10.96
CA LYS A 66 6.24 -10.01 10.49
C LYS A 66 7.37 -10.24 11.49
N LYS A 67 7.99 -9.16 11.99
CA LYS A 67 9.14 -9.24 12.90
C LYS A 67 8.78 -9.73 14.29
N ARG A 68 7.67 -9.27 14.85
CA ARG A 68 7.30 -9.50 16.25
C ARG A 68 6.43 -10.72 16.46
N THR A 69 5.70 -11.15 15.43
CA THR A 69 4.70 -12.21 15.56
C THR A 69 4.99 -13.34 14.58
N ILE A 70 4.88 -13.11 13.27
CA ILE A 70 4.88 -14.21 12.29
C ILE A 70 6.21 -14.97 12.28
N LEU A 71 7.35 -14.29 12.20
CA LEU A 71 8.66 -14.96 12.16
C LEU A 71 9.00 -15.72 13.47
N PRO A 72 8.81 -15.14 14.67
CA PRO A 72 8.96 -15.87 15.92
C PRO A 72 8.10 -17.14 15.98
N HIS A 73 6.83 -17.05 15.59
CA HIS A 73 5.93 -18.19 15.61
C HIS A 73 6.31 -19.27 14.59
N ILE A 74 6.73 -18.90 13.37
CA ILE A 74 7.29 -19.86 12.40
C ILE A 74 8.49 -20.61 13.01
N ASN A 75 9.40 -19.89 13.65
CA ASN A 75 10.59 -20.50 14.25
C ASN A 75 10.23 -21.39 15.45
N ALA A 76 9.27 -20.98 16.27
CA ALA A 76 8.77 -21.76 17.39
C ALA A 76 8.09 -23.05 16.91
N THR A 77 7.20 -22.97 15.92
CA THR A 77 6.51 -24.13 15.36
C THR A 77 7.48 -25.13 14.74
N LYS A 78 8.51 -24.67 14.02
CA LYS A 78 9.57 -25.56 13.50
C LYS A 78 10.28 -26.34 14.61
N ARG A 79 10.61 -25.70 15.73
CA ARG A 79 11.23 -26.36 16.89
C ARG A 79 10.28 -27.36 17.54
N ILE A 80 9.00 -27.00 17.68
CA ILE A 80 7.96 -27.86 18.25
C ILE A 80 7.77 -29.12 17.38
N ILE A 81 7.64 -28.97 16.06
CA ILE A 81 7.53 -30.09 15.12
C ILE A 81 8.79 -30.99 15.20
N SER A 82 9.96 -30.40 15.48
CA SER A 82 11.21 -31.14 15.70
C SER A 82 11.32 -31.80 17.08
N GLY A 83 10.29 -31.71 17.93
CA GLY A 83 10.21 -32.38 19.23
C GLY A 83 10.37 -31.49 20.47
N ASP A 84 10.40 -30.17 20.33
CA ASP A 84 10.49 -29.24 21.48
C ASP A 84 9.14 -29.10 22.23
N LEU A 85 8.78 -30.15 22.96
CA LEU A 85 7.53 -30.21 23.73
C LEU A 85 7.47 -29.19 24.88
N LYS A 86 8.64 -28.76 25.39
CA LYS A 86 8.69 -27.73 26.43
C LYS A 86 8.20 -26.40 25.88
N LEU A 87 8.65 -26.02 24.68
CA LEU A 87 8.18 -24.81 24.00
C LEU A 87 6.69 -24.87 23.68
N LEU A 88 6.19 -26.02 23.22
CA LEU A 88 4.76 -26.23 22.97
C LEU A 88 3.92 -25.97 24.23
N ASN A 89 4.32 -26.54 25.36
CA ASN A 89 3.65 -26.32 26.64
C ASN A 89 3.73 -24.85 27.08
N THR A 90 4.87 -24.18 26.88
CA THR A 90 5.00 -22.75 27.17
C THR A 90 4.05 -21.91 26.32
N MET A 91 3.90 -22.21 25.03
CA MET A 91 2.97 -21.50 24.16
C MET A 91 1.52 -21.68 24.59
N PHE A 92 1.12 -22.89 24.96
CA PHE A 92 -0.23 -23.12 25.50
C PHE A 92 -0.48 -22.39 26.82
N LEU A 93 0.50 -22.40 27.74
CA LEU A 93 0.37 -21.72 29.04
C LEU A 93 0.31 -20.19 28.90
N GLY A 94 0.99 -19.64 27.91
CA GLY A 94 1.00 -18.21 27.61
C GLY A 94 -0.14 -17.75 26.69
N ASP A 95 -1.01 -18.64 26.23
CA ASP A 95 -2.04 -18.36 25.20
C ASP A 95 -1.43 -17.77 23.90
N GLU A 96 -0.19 -18.16 23.59
CA GLU A 96 0.63 -17.59 22.52
C GLU A 96 0.23 -18.08 21.12
N PHE A 97 -0.85 -18.85 20.97
CA PHE A 97 -1.36 -19.26 19.66
C PHE A 97 -2.33 -18.23 19.06
N ASP A 98 -2.99 -17.40 19.89
CA ASP A 98 -3.97 -16.40 19.46
C ASP A 98 -3.30 -15.05 19.16
N VAL A 99 -2.66 -14.95 18.00
CA VAL A 99 -1.63 -13.92 17.74
C VAL A 99 -2.03 -12.80 16.78
N LEU A 100 -3.22 -12.90 16.15
CA LEU A 100 -3.71 -11.94 15.15
C LEU A 100 -5.19 -11.61 15.36
N THR A 101 -5.60 -11.33 16.60
CA THR A 101 -7.00 -11.07 16.97
C THR A 101 -7.53 -9.71 16.51
N ASP A 102 -6.64 -8.75 16.28
CA ASP A 102 -7.03 -7.37 16.00
C ASP A 102 -7.57 -7.20 14.58
N ALA A 103 -8.55 -6.32 14.44
CA ALA A 103 -9.10 -5.96 13.14
C ALA A 103 -8.03 -5.24 12.29
N PRO A 104 -8.03 -5.45 10.96
CA PRO A 104 -7.15 -4.70 10.07
C PRO A 104 -7.44 -3.20 10.16
N PHE A 105 -6.42 -2.39 9.86
CA PHE A 105 -6.57 -0.94 9.82
C PHE A 105 -7.66 -0.52 8.83
N ASP A 106 -8.63 0.25 9.29
CA ASP A 106 -9.57 0.93 8.40
C ASP A 106 -8.97 2.27 7.98
N PHE A 107 -8.49 2.33 6.75
CA PHE A 107 -8.12 3.59 6.13
C PHE A 107 -9.37 4.31 5.64
N GLY A 108 -9.40 5.63 5.83
CA GLY A 108 -10.39 6.47 5.18
C GLY A 108 -10.34 6.34 3.65
N PHE A 109 -11.37 6.86 2.99
CA PHE A 109 -11.43 6.83 1.53
C PHE A 109 -10.93 8.14 0.94
N LEU A 110 -9.98 8.05 0.01
CA LEU A 110 -9.71 9.13 -0.93
C LEU A 110 -10.95 9.33 -1.81
N SER A 111 -11.57 10.52 -1.79
CA SER A 111 -12.80 10.74 -2.54
C SER A 111 -12.57 10.67 -4.05
N GLU A 112 -13.62 10.28 -4.79
CA GLU A 112 -13.56 10.06 -6.24
C GLU A 112 -13.06 11.28 -7.01
N GLU A 113 -13.35 12.49 -6.55
CA GLU A 113 -12.82 13.71 -7.18
C GLU A 113 -11.28 13.72 -7.21
N TYR A 114 -10.63 13.35 -6.11
CA TYR A 114 -9.17 13.30 -6.04
C TYR A 114 -8.61 12.14 -6.87
N LYS A 115 -9.29 10.99 -6.88
CA LYS A 115 -8.90 9.85 -7.72
C LYS A 115 -8.97 10.18 -9.20
N VAL A 116 -10.06 10.79 -9.66
CA VAL A 116 -10.22 11.21 -11.07
C VAL A 116 -9.16 12.24 -11.44
N LEU A 117 -8.92 13.23 -10.57
CA LEU A 117 -7.89 14.23 -10.82
C LEU A 117 -6.49 13.61 -10.91
N LEU A 118 -6.15 12.71 -9.99
CA LEU A 118 -4.85 12.02 -10.00
C LEU A 118 -4.73 11.05 -11.17
N GLY A 119 -5.74 10.22 -11.42
CA GLY A 119 -5.77 9.21 -12.47
C GLY A 119 -5.73 9.78 -13.89
N ASN A 120 -6.21 11.01 -14.08
CA ASN A 120 -6.02 11.74 -15.33
C ASN A 120 -4.54 12.06 -15.63
N ASP A 121 -3.69 12.17 -14.60
CA ASP A 121 -2.25 12.34 -14.78
C ASP A 121 -1.51 11.00 -14.71
N ASP A 122 -1.92 10.12 -13.80
CA ASP A 122 -1.22 8.88 -13.45
C ASP A 122 -2.21 7.88 -12.83
N ILE A 123 -2.74 7.00 -13.67
CA ILE A 123 -3.69 5.95 -13.25
C ILE A 123 -3.02 4.90 -12.36
N ASP A 124 -1.72 4.67 -12.54
CA ASP A 124 -0.97 3.65 -11.81
C ASP A 124 -0.87 4.01 -10.32
N LEU A 125 -0.76 5.30 -9.98
CA LEU A 125 -0.83 5.75 -8.59
C LEU A 125 -2.20 5.49 -7.94
N VAL A 126 -3.29 5.62 -8.70
CA VAL A 126 -4.64 5.30 -8.20
C VAL A 126 -4.78 3.79 -8.02
N GLN A 127 -4.31 2.99 -8.97
CA GLN A 127 -4.31 1.53 -8.85
C GLN A 127 -3.45 1.03 -7.69
N ALA A 128 -2.28 1.65 -7.45
CA ALA A 128 -1.43 1.34 -6.32
C ALA A 128 -2.12 1.62 -4.99
N TYR A 129 -2.83 2.74 -4.88
CA TYR A 129 -3.66 3.05 -3.72
C TYR A 129 -4.75 1.99 -3.50
N GLU A 130 -5.49 1.63 -4.54
CA GLU A 130 -6.55 0.63 -4.42
C GLU A 130 -6.01 -0.75 -4.06
N PHE A 131 -4.85 -1.14 -4.61
CA PHE A 131 -4.16 -2.36 -4.25
C PHE A 131 -3.78 -2.37 -2.75
N ILE A 132 -3.17 -1.29 -2.24
CA ILE A 132 -2.77 -1.19 -0.84
C ILE A 132 -3.99 -1.24 0.09
N VAL A 133 -5.06 -0.50 -0.23
CA VAL A 133 -6.28 -0.52 0.57
C VAL A 133 -6.95 -1.90 0.52
N TYR A 134 -7.03 -2.51 -0.66
CA TYR A 134 -7.62 -3.83 -0.83
C TYR A 134 -6.86 -4.90 -0.04
N THR A 135 -5.52 -4.93 -0.15
CA THR A 135 -4.69 -5.92 0.53
C THR A 135 -4.76 -5.79 2.04
N ASN A 136 -4.79 -4.56 2.58
CA ASN A 136 -4.99 -4.35 4.01
C ASN A 136 -6.39 -4.76 4.48
N LYS A 137 -7.44 -4.47 3.70
CA LYS A 137 -8.82 -4.85 4.07
C LYS A 137 -9.09 -6.34 3.91
N ASN A 138 -8.37 -7.02 3.02
CA ASN A 138 -8.56 -8.43 2.73
C ASN A 138 -7.93 -9.33 3.81
N GLY A 139 -8.51 -9.32 5.01
CA GLY A 139 -8.11 -10.20 6.12
C GLY A 139 -8.69 -11.61 6.04
N MET A 140 -8.89 -12.18 4.84
CA MET A 140 -9.43 -13.55 4.71
C MET A 140 -8.49 -14.59 5.32
N THR A 141 -7.19 -14.52 5.01
CA THR A 141 -6.20 -15.45 5.55
C THR A 141 -6.06 -15.31 7.06
N GLN A 142 -6.08 -14.08 7.58
CA GLN A 142 -6.07 -13.81 9.02
C GLN A 142 -7.31 -14.40 9.72
N ARG A 143 -8.51 -14.22 9.15
CA ARG A 143 -9.75 -14.80 9.70
C ARG A 143 -9.71 -16.32 9.71
N ALA A 144 -9.31 -16.95 8.61
CA ALA A 144 -9.17 -18.40 8.51
C ALA A 144 -8.14 -18.95 9.52
N PHE A 145 -7.01 -18.25 9.70
CA PHE A 145 -6.02 -18.57 10.72
C PHE A 145 -6.61 -18.51 12.14
N ASN A 146 -7.32 -17.43 12.47
CA ASN A 146 -7.93 -17.27 13.79
C ASN A 146 -9.00 -18.33 14.07
N GLU A 147 -9.82 -18.66 13.07
CA GLU A 147 -10.79 -19.76 13.18
C GLU A 147 -10.10 -21.10 13.41
N PHE A 148 -9.04 -21.38 12.64
CA PHE A 148 -8.24 -22.58 12.81
C PHE A 148 -7.63 -22.70 14.22
N VAL A 149 -7.02 -21.63 14.73
CA VAL A 149 -6.45 -21.58 16.08
C VAL A 149 -7.53 -21.83 17.13
N LYS A 150 -8.68 -21.16 17.03
CA LYS A 150 -9.81 -21.35 17.96
C LYS A 150 -10.30 -22.79 18.01
N SER A 151 -10.37 -23.45 16.85
CA SER A 151 -10.87 -24.82 16.74
C SER A 151 -9.86 -25.89 17.17
N ASN A 152 -8.55 -25.63 17.09
CA ASN A 152 -7.53 -26.69 17.23
C ASN A 152 -6.48 -26.43 18.31
N LEU A 153 -6.17 -25.17 18.62
CA LEU A 153 -5.01 -24.78 19.44
C LEU A 153 -5.38 -23.92 20.66
N LYS A 154 -6.67 -23.63 20.87
CA LYS A 154 -7.11 -22.86 22.04
C LYS A 154 -7.07 -23.62 23.37
N SER A 155 -7.00 -24.95 23.32
CA SER A 155 -7.00 -25.78 24.52
C SER A 155 -5.96 -26.89 24.42
N GLN A 156 -4.97 -26.81 25.31
CA GLN A 156 -3.96 -27.84 25.46
C GLN A 156 -4.58 -29.21 25.78
N TYR A 157 -5.64 -29.24 26.59
CA TYR A 157 -6.34 -30.47 26.95
C TYR A 157 -6.92 -31.16 25.70
N PHE A 158 -7.68 -30.43 24.88
CA PHE A 158 -8.25 -30.99 23.66
C PHE A 158 -7.20 -31.35 22.62
N PHE A 159 -6.11 -30.59 22.53
CA PHE A 159 -4.98 -30.91 21.66
C PHE A 159 -4.29 -32.22 22.08
N ASN A 160 -4.03 -32.40 23.38
CA ASN A 160 -3.37 -33.59 23.92
C ASN A 160 -4.21 -34.87 23.80
N GLN A 161 -5.52 -34.76 23.63
CA GLN A 161 -6.41 -35.90 23.38
C GLN A 161 -6.37 -36.41 21.94
N LYS A 162 -5.80 -35.66 21.00
CA LYS A 162 -5.63 -36.10 19.61
C LYS A 162 -4.53 -37.15 19.49
N THR A 163 -4.58 -37.96 18.44
CA THR A 163 -3.49 -38.89 18.14
C THR A 163 -2.20 -38.12 17.80
N PRO A 164 -1.01 -38.72 17.96
CA PRO A 164 0.25 -38.07 17.61
C PRO A 164 0.28 -37.56 16.16
N GLU A 165 -0.27 -38.31 15.22
CA GLU A 165 -0.36 -37.93 13.81
C GLU A 165 -1.25 -36.69 13.63
N ALA A 166 -2.41 -36.67 14.28
CA ALA A 166 -3.32 -35.53 14.22
C ALA A 166 -2.75 -34.27 14.89
N GLN A 167 -1.99 -34.42 15.98
CA GLN A 167 -1.26 -33.31 16.60
C GLN A 167 -0.23 -32.72 15.64
N GLN A 168 0.52 -33.58 14.96
CA GLN A 168 1.52 -33.18 13.98
C GLN A 168 0.86 -32.46 12.78
N ASP A 169 -0.26 -32.97 12.28
CA ASP A 169 -1.01 -32.33 11.18
C ASP A 169 -1.53 -30.94 11.57
N ILE A 170 -2.04 -30.78 12.80
CA ILE A 170 -2.47 -29.47 13.32
C ILE A 170 -1.28 -28.49 13.36
N LEU A 171 -0.13 -28.92 13.84
CA LEU A 171 1.07 -28.07 13.93
C LEU A 171 1.63 -27.70 12.55
N ASN A 172 1.62 -28.64 11.59
CA ASN A 172 1.97 -28.37 10.20
C ASN A 172 0.98 -27.37 9.56
N THR A 173 -0.31 -27.57 9.76
CA THR A 173 -1.35 -26.66 9.24
C THR A 173 -1.22 -25.25 9.84
N TYR A 174 -0.91 -25.16 11.14
CA TYR A 174 -0.61 -23.89 11.79
C TYR A 174 0.59 -23.18 11.14
N TRP A 175 1.66 -23.93 10.86
CA TRP A 175 2.83 -23.42 10.17
C TRP A 175 2.50 -22.94 8.75
N ASP A 176 1.70 -23.70 7.98
CA ASP A 176 1.27 -23.33 6.63
C ASP A 176 0.52 -22.00 6.61
N TYR A 177 -0.37 -21.76 7.58
CA TYR A 177 -1.04 -20.47 7.71
C TYR A 177 -0.07 -19.32 8.00
N LEU A 178 0.88 -19.53 8.91
CA LEU A 178 1.89 -18.51 9.23
C LEU A 178 2.78 -18.18 8.02
N ASP A 179 3.19 -19.20 7.25
CA ASP A 179 4.00 -18.99 6.05
C ASP A 179 3.20 -18.30 4.93
N LYS A 180 1.90 -18.62 4.81
CA LYS A 180 1.00 -17.90 3.91
C LYS A 180 0.84 -16.43 4.29
N LEU A 181 0.62 -16.13 5.58
CA LEU A 181 0.55 -14.75 6.09
C LEU A 181 1.85 -13.98 5.86
N LYS A 182 3.00 -14.63 6.08
CA LYS A 182 4.32 -14.08 5.76
C LYS A 182 4.41 -13.75 4.26
N HIS A 183 4.00 -14.65 3.38
CA HIS A 183 4.05 -14.43 1.93
C HIS A 183 3.14 -13.29 1.46
N GLU A 184 1.95 -13.16 2.04
CA GLU A 184 1.04 -12.04 1.75
C GLU A 184 1.64 -10.70 2.17
N GLY A 185 2.20 -10.63 3.39
CA GLY A 185 2.92 -9.45 3.87
C GLY A 185 4.17 -9.13 3.04
N ASP A 186 4.96 -10.13 2.66
CA ASP A 186 6.15 -9.96 1.80
C ASP A 186 5.81 -9.30 0.47
N ARG A 187 4.70 -9.72 -0.15
CA ARG A 187 4.22 -9.12 -1.41
C ARG A 187 3.91 -7.63 -1.24
N ASN A 188 3.24 -7.26 -0.16
CA ASN A 188 2.89 -5.86 0.09
C ASN A 188 4.14 -5.02 0.42
N ILE A 189 5.04 -5.53 1.25
CA ILE A 189 6.33 -4.91 1.58
C ILE A 189 7.12 -4.64 0.30
N CYS A 190 7.32 -5.65 -0.56
CA CYS A 190 8.03 -5.47 -1.82
C CYS A 190 7.32 -4.50 -2.77
N PHE A 191 5.99 -4.57 -2.87
CA PHE A 191 5.23 -3.65 -3.71
C PHE A 191 5.45 -2.18 -3.29
N VAL A 192 5.37 -1.89 -1.98
CA VAL A 192 5.56 -0.53 -1.48
C VAL A 192 6.98 -0.04 -1.75
N ILE A 193 7.99 -0.87 -1.46
CA ILE A 193 9.42 -0.49 -1.55
C ILE A 193 9.90 -0.39 -3.00
N ASP A 194 9.61 -1.41 -3.82
CA ASP A 194 10.21 -1.59 -5.13
C ASP A 194 9.39 -0.96 -6.26
N ALA A 195 8.06 -0.78 -6.08
CA ALA A 195 7.19 -0.20 -7.11
C ALA A 195 6.65 1.18 -6.70
N PHE A 196 5.93 1.26 -5.57
CA PHE A 196 5.22 2.49 -5.18
C PHE A 196 6.14 3.67 -4.86
N VAL A 197 7.14 3.47 -3.98
CA VAL A 197 8.03 4.57 -3.54
C VAL A 197 8.80 5.19 -4.72
N PRO A 198 9.43 4.42 -5.63
CA PRO A 198 10.07 4.97 -6.82
C PRO A 198 9.10 5.76 -7.69
N HIS A 199 7.90 5.23 -7.93
CA HIS A 199 6.89 5.85 -8.78
C HIS A 199 6.42 7.20 -8.23
N VAL A 200 6.15 7.28 -6.92
CA VAL A 200 5.79 8.55 -6.27
C VAL A 200 6.92 9.58 -6.39
N LYS A 201 8.17 9.16 -6.18
CA LYS A 201 9.34 10.06 -6.30
C LYS A 201 9.46 10.64 -7.71
N GLU A 202 9.17 9.85 -8.73
CA GLU A 202 9.17 10.31 -10.12
C GLU A 202 8.02 11.29 -10.37
N TYR A 203 6.80 10.91 -9.98
CA TYR A 203 5.61 11.74 -10.17
C TYR A 203 5.76 13.15 -9.57
N ILE A 204 6.22 13.23 -8.31
CA ILE A 204 6.35 14.53 -7.62
C ILE A 204 7.48 15.40 -8.18
N LYS A 205 8.43 14.85 -8.95
CA LYS A 205 9.48 15.62 -9.65
C LYS A 205 8.97 16.30 -10.91
N GLY A 206 7.75 15.98 -11.37
CA GLY A 206 7.15 16.59 -12.56
C GLY A 206 7.16 18.13 -12.52
N LYS A 207 7.43 18.75 -13.68
CA LYS A 207 7.50 20.22 -13.84
C LYS A 207 6.24 20.94 -13.34
N GLN A 208 5.09 20.28 -13.43
CA GLN A 208 3.80 20.77 -12.96
C GLN A 208 3.72 21.03 -11.44
N PHE A 209 4.68 20.52 -10.67
CA PHE A 209 4.76 20.71 -9.21
C PHE A 209 5.98 21.54 -8.79
N LEU A 210 6.68 22.19 -9.71
CA LEU A 210 7.94 22.89 -9.43
C LEU A 210 7.82 23.93 -8.30
N PHE A 211 6.71 24.67 -8.27
CA PHE A 211 6.46 25.74 -7.30
C PHE A 211 5.53 25.33 -6.14
N PHE A 212 5.30 24.04 -5.95
CA PHE A 212 4.39 23.53 -4.93
C PHE A 212 5.16 22.76 -3.85
N SER A 213 4.71 22.90 -2.59
CA SER A 213 5.30 22.18 -1.47
C SER A 213 5.02 20.68 -1.57
N LYS A 214 6.08 19.89 -1.38
CA LYS A 214 6.05 18.40 -1.40
C LYS A 214 6.42 17.79 -0.06
N LYS A 215 6.64 18.63 0.96
CA LYS A 215 7.17 18.25 2.28
C LYS A 215 6.42 17.09 2.93
N SER A 216 5.09 17.06 2.82
CA SER A 216 4.30 15.98 3.41
C SER A 216 4.57 14.63 2.74
N ILE A 217 4.73 14.62 1.42
CA ILE A 217 5.00 13.39 0.65
C ILE A 217 6.42 12.91 1.00
N GLU A 218 7.39 13.82 0.94
CA GLU A 218 8.79 13.53 1.28
C GLU A 218 8.93 12.99 2.70
N LYS A 219 8.19 13.54 3.67
CA LYS A 219 8.15 13.05 5.05
C LYS A 219 7.68 11.59 5.12
N SER A 220 6.60 11.23 4.43
CA SER A 220 6.10 9.84 4.42
C SER A 220 7.07 8.89 3.71
N LEU A 221 7.68 9.33 2.61
CA LEU A 221 8.70 8.53 1.91
C LEU A 221 9.95 8.29 2.78
N LEU A 222 10.43 9.31 3.49
CA LEU A 222 11.53 9.17 4.45
C LEU A 222 11.15 8.25 5.62
N ALA A 223 9.90 8.29 6.08
CA ALA A 223 9.42 7.39 7.11
C ALA A 223 9.39 5.93 6.62
N ILE A 224 9.02 5.69 5.35
CA ILE A 224 9.14 4.37 4.72
C ILE A 224 10.59 3.91 4.69
N GLU A 225 11.51 4.73 4.18
CA GLU A 225 12.94 4.38 4.11
C GLU A 225 13.53 4.07 5.49
N LYS A 226 13.13 4.85 6.51
CA LYS A 226 13.53 4.59 7.89
C LYS A 226 13.00 3.25 8.38
N SER A 227 11.73 2.93 8.17
CA SER A 227 11.16 1.63 8.54
C SER A 227 11.89 0.47 7.85
N VAL A 228 12.25 0.62 6.57
CA VAL A 228 13.04 -0.39 5.83
C VAL A 228 14.40 -0.60 6.50
N SER A 229 15.05 0.47 6.97
CA SER A 229 16.32 0.38 7.70
C SER A 229 16.15 -0.28 9.07
N ASP A 230 15.15 0.13 9.85
CA ASP A 230 14.91 -0.33 11.23
C ASP A 230 14.48 -1.81 11.28
N PHE A 231 13.87 -2.32 10.20
CA PHE A 231 13.36 -3.68 10.06
C PHE A 231 14.11 -4.50 9.00
N ARG A 232 15.39 -4.18 8.73
CA ARG A 232 16.19 -4.83 7.68
C ARG A 232 16.22 -6.37 7.77
N ASP A 233 16.23 -6.90 8.98
CA ASP A 233 16.20 -8.33 9.32
C ASP A 233 14.86 -9.01 9.02
N ALA A 234 13.78 -8.24 8.92
CA ALA A 234 12.44 -8.73 8.58
C ALA A 234 12.06 -8.45 7.13
N LEU A 235 12.95 -7.91 6.30
CA LEU A 235 12.66 -7.70 4.88
C LEU A 235 12.60 -9.05 4.14
N PRO A 236 11.74 -9.17 3.11
CA PRO A 236 11.77 -10.31 2.20
C PRO A 236 13.14 -10.39 1.51
N GLU A 237 13.62 -11.62 1.29
CA GLU A 237 14.81 -11.80 0.46
C GLU A 237 14.52 -11.30 -0.96
N LYS A 238 15.46 -10.53 -1.52
CA LYS A 238 15.37 -10.10 -2.92
C LYS A 238 15.48 -11.32 -3.82
N LYS A 239 14.34 -11.80 -4.33
CA LYS A 239 14.30 -12.84 -5.35
C LYS A 239 14.83 -12.26 -6.66
N THR A 240 15.79 -12.95 -7.27
CA THR A 240 16.24 -12.62 -8.61
C THR A 240 15.19 -13.04 -9.64
N PRO A 241 15.17 -12.45 -10.85
CA PRO A 241 14.31 -12.92 -11.94
C PRO A 241 14.44 -14.43 -12.22
N ASN A 242 15.63 -15.01 -11.98
CA ASN A 242 15.87 -16.44 -12.10
C ASN A 242 15.15 -17.26 -11.02
N ASP A 243 14.99 -16.75 -9.80
CA ASP A 243 14.26 -17.42 -8.72
C ASP A 243 12.75 -17.44 -8.98
N ILE A 244 12.25 -16.43 -9.69
CA ILE A 244 10.85 -16.31 -10.12
C ILE A 244 10.58 -17.22 -11.32
N ALA A 245 11.49 -17.22 -12.32
CA ALA A 245 11.39 -18.05 -13.51
C ALA A 245 11.57 -19.55 -13.23
N SER A 246 12.25 -19.90 -12.13
CA SER A 246 12.50 -21.30 -11.71
C SER A 246 11.54 -21.83 -10.64
N GLY A 247 10.59 -21.00 -10.18
CA GLY A 247 9.61 -21.35 -9.15
C GLY A 247 8.24 -21.80 -9.69
N GLY A 248 7.52 -22.58 -8.88
CA GLY A 248 6.10 -22.89 -9.07
C GLY A 248 5.78 -24.12 -9.96
N ILE A 249 4.47 -24.35 -10.15
CA ILE A 249 3.90 -25.47 -10.93
C ILE A 249 4.47 -25.54 -12.35
N GLN A 250 4.86 -24.42 -12.94
CA GLN A 250 5.42 -24.36 -14.29
C GLN A 250 6.69 -25.20 -14.45
N ARG A 251 7.53 -25.30 -13.41
CA ARG A 251 8.69 -26.22 -13.41
C ARG A 251 8.29 -27.65 -13.13
N ALA A 252 7.36 -27.89 -12.22
CA ALA A 252 6.87 -29.25 -11.92
C ALA A 252 6.26 -29.92 -13.16
N LEU A 253 5.64 -29.11 -14.04
CA LEU A 253 5.14 -29.54 -15.34
C LEU A 253 6.27 -29.74 -16.36
N LYS A 254 7.24 -28.82 -16.45
CA LYS A 254 8.43 -29.01 -17.32
C LYS A 254 9.28 -30.23 -16.94
N LYS A 255 9.32 -30.62 -15.67
CA LYS A 255 10.04 -31.81 -15.19
C LYS A 255 9.37 -33.14 -15.58
N LYS A 256 8.10 -33.12 -16.00
CA LYS A 256 7.39 -34.31 -16.50
C LYS A 256 7.53 -34.50 -18.02
N GLU A 257 8.10 -33.51 -18.72
CA GLU A 257 8.34 -33.55 -20.17
C GLU A 257 9.77 -33.98 -20.54
N THR A 258 10.58 -34.35 -19.55
CA THR A 258 11.92 -34.94 -19.70
C THR A 258 11.97 -36.28 -18.98
#